data_AF-A0A183LKU9-F1
#
_entry.id   AF-A0A183LKU9-F1
#
_cell.length_a   1.000
_cell.length_b   1.000
_cell.length_c   1.000
_cell.angle_alpha   90.00
_cell.angle_beta   90.00
_cell.angle_gamma   90.00
#
_symmetry.space_group_name_H-M   'P 1'
#
loop_
_entity.id
_entity.type
_entity.pdbx_description
1 polymer ?
#
loop_
_entity_poly.entity_id
_entity_poly.type
_entity_poly.pdbx_seq_one_letter_code
_entity_poly.pdbx_strand_id
1 'polypeptide(L)'
;MRVLELYAGIGGMHIAFKESTVRHEIVAAVEINDVATDVYKYNFPNTLTLNRVIESFSPDYVCSLNANIWSLCPPCQPFTRLGKRMCEADKRSSSFFHVLDLISILKPTGIILENVKGFEHSEPWRRLIEVLNSCDYEYRQFLLSPLQFGIPNCRLRFYLLARLRSSSWNSNFKMGQSESIDMRPPIDAPMLPGCQCTSCSGVIR
;
A
#
# COMPACT_ATOMS: atom_id res chain seq x y z
N MET A 1 15.70 1.90 -5.92
CA MET A 1 14.88 1.92 -4.69
C MET A 1 15.16 0.65 -3.90
N ARG A 2 15.25 0.74 -2.58
CA ARG A 2 15.39 -0.42 -1.68
C ARG A 2 14.09 -0.57 -0.93
N VAL A 3 13.36 -1.64 -1.21
CA VAL A 3 11.94 -1.79 -0.86
C VAL A 3 11.79 -2.80 0.27
N LEU A 4 11.10 -2.38 1.33
CA LEU A 4 10.54 -3.27 2.34
C LEU A 4 9.10 -3.59 1.96
N GLU A 5 8.80 -4.85 1.64
CA GLU A 5 7.46 -5.32 1.28
C GLU A 5 6.77 -5.91 2.52
N LEU A 6 5.84 -5.15 3.11
CA LEU A 6 5.05 -5.58 4.26
C LEU A 6 3.71 -6.14 3.80
N TYR A 7 3.26 -7.23 4.45
CA TYR A 7 2.06 -7.97 4.05
C TYR A 7 2.19 -8.53 2.63
N ALA A 8 3.32 -9.20 2.37
CA ALA A 8 3.75 -9.55 1.02
C ALA A 8 2.82 -10.55 0.31
N GLY A 9 2.08 -11.36 1.06
CA GLY A 9 1.26 -12.44 0.51
C GLY A 9 2.08 -13.33 -0.40
N ILE A 10 1.60 -13.53 -1.63
CA ILE A 10 2.28 -14.33 -2.66
C ILE A 10 3.23 -13.50 -3.55
N GLY A 11 3.47 -12.23 -3.24
CA GLY A 11 4.40 -11.35 -3.96
C GLY A 11 3.79 -10.54 -5.09
N GLY A 12 2.54 -10.11 -4.95
CA GLY A 12 1.89 -9.24 -5.94
C GLY A 12 2.63 -7.90 -6.14
N MET A 13 3.09 -7.29 -5.04
CA MET A 13 3.87 -6.05 -5.11
C MET A 13 5.27 -6.29 -5.64
N HIS A 14 5.92 -7.41 -5.29
CA HIS A 14 7.17 -7.84 -5.92
C HIS A 14 7.05 -7.87 -7.46
N ILE A 15 6.01 -8.53 -8.00
CA ILE A 15 5.77 -8.56 -9.44
C ILE A 15 5.52 -7.16 -9.99
N ALA A 16 4.70 -6.35 -9.32
CA ALA A 16 4.43 -4.98 -9.75
C ALA A 16 5.71 -4.13 -9.87
N PHE A 17 6.66 -4.28 -8.93
CA PHE A 17 7.96 -3.63 -9.04
C PHE A 17 8.78 -4.20 -10.20
N LYS A 18 8.83 -5.52 -10.35
CA LYS A 18 9.55 -6.21 -11.44
C LYS A 18 9.09 -5.77 -12.83
N GLU A 19 7.78 -5.65 -13.01
CA GLU A 19 7.14 -5.22 -14.27
C GLU A 19 7.17 -3.69 -14.46
N SER A 20 7.53 -2.92 -13.41
CA SER A 20 7.71 -1.48 -13.53
C SER A 20 9.04 -1.13 -14.23
N THR A 21 9.12 0.08 -14.78
CA THR A 21 10.37 0.61 -15.36
C THR A 21 11.35 1.15 -14.30
N VAL A 22 11.01 1.05 -13.01
CA VAL A 22 11.79 1.68 -11.94
C VAL A 22 12.82 0.71 -11.38
N ARG A 23 14.08 1.15 -11.28
CA ARG A 23 15.14 0.35 -10.66
C ARG A 23 14.85 0.12 -9.17
N HIS A 24 14.73 -1.13 -8.77
CA HIS A 24 14.35 -1.54 -7.42
C HIS A 24 15.12 -2.78 -6.96
N GLU A 25 15.05 -3.03 -5.65
CA GLU A 25 15.54 -4.22 -4.96
C GLU A 25 14.59 -4.43 -3.78
N ILE A 26 13.94 -5.60 -3.70
CA ILE A 26 13.16 -5.97 -2.51
C ILE A 26 14.13 -6.48 -1.46
N VAL A 27 14.40 -5.69 -0.42
CA VAL A 27 15.42 -6.01 0.59
C VAL A 27 14.90 -6.99 1.63
N ALA A 28 13.59 -6.98 1.88
CA ALA A 28 12.90 -7.96 2.68
C ALA A 28 11.41 -7.97 2.33
N ALA A 29 10.81 -9.15 2.41
CA ALA A 29 9.38 -9.37 2.28
C ALA A 29 8.85 -10.02 3.55
N VAL A 30 7.82 -9.42 4.17
CA VAL A 30 7.25 -9.87 5.43
C VAL A 30 5.86 -10.44 5.20
N GLU A 31 5.66 -11.69 5.61
CA GLU A 31 4.38 -12.38 5.53
C GLU A 31 4.28 -13.37 6.69
N ILE A 32 3.13 -13.41 7.39
CA ILE A 32 2.93 -14.33 8.53
C ILE A 32 2.34 -15.67 8.10
N ASN A 33 1.65 -15.70 6.96
CA ASN A 33 1.01 -16.91 6.46
C ASN A 33 2.04 -17.84 5.83
N ASP A 34 2.18 -19.04 6.40
CA ASP A 34 3.14 -20.06 5.94
C ASP A 34 2.93 -20.44 4.47
N VAL A 35 1.69 -20.67 4.07
CA VAL A 35 1.37 -21.07 2.68
C VAL A 35 1.73 -19.95 1.69
N ALA A 36 1.40 -18.70 2.01
CA ALA A 36 1.76 -17.56 1.17
C ALA A 36 3.29 -17.37 1.12
N THR A 37 3.97 -17.56 2.24
CA THR A 37 5.43 -17.54 2.34
C THR A 37 6.08 -18.59 1.44
N ASP A 38 5.55 -19.81 1.43
CA ASP A 38 6.07 -20.90 0.58
C ASP A 38 5.93 -20.56 -0.90
N VAL A 39 4.76 -20.04 -1.31
CA VAL A 39 4.54 -19.58 -2.69
C VAL A 39 5.47 -18.41 -3.02
N TYR A 40 5.66 -17.46 -2.10
CA TYR A 40 6.55 -16.32 -2.31
C TYR A 40 7.99 -16.81 -2.53
N LYS A 41 8.52 -17.66 -1.64
CA LYS A 41 9.90 -18.20 -1.73
C LYS A 41 10.12 -19.03 -2.99
N TYR A 42 9.11 -19.78 -3.42
CA TYR A 42 9.18 -20.53 -4.68
C TYR A 42 9.40 -19.59 -5.89
N ASN A 43 8.70 -18.45 -5.93
CA ASN A 43 8.82 -17.50 -7.03
C ASN A 43 10.03 -16.56 -6.90
N PHE A 44 10.45 -16.25 -5.67
CA PHE A 44 11.50 -15.26 -5.37
C PHE A 44 12.56 -15.80 -4.40
N PRO A 45 13.29 -16.88 -4.76
CA PRO A 45 14.17 -17.60 -3.85
C PRO A 45 15.36 -16.78 -3.34
N ASN A 46 15.73 -15.71 -4.05
CA ASN A 46 16.84 -14.83 -3.69
C ASN A 46 16.42 -13.63 -2.81
N THR A 47 15.12 -13.51 -2.47
CA THR A 47 14.61 -12.43 -1.63
C THR A 47 14.58 -12.87 -0.18
N LEU A 48 14.99 -12.00 0.73
CA LEU A 48 14.86 -12.25 2.17
C LEU A 48 13.38 -12.26 2.57
N THR A 49 12.79 -13.45 2.69
CA THR A 49 11.41 -13.60 3.18
C THR A 49 11.39 -13.84 4.69
N LEU A 50 10.78 -12.93 5.42
CA LEU A 50 10.63 -12.95 6.88
C LEU A 50 9.23 -13.45 7.25
N ASN A 51 9.15 -14.73 7.67
CA ASN A 51 7.93 -15.29 8.24
C ASN A 51 7.83 -14.95 9.73
N ARG A 52 7.34 -13.74 10.02
CA ARG A 52 7.29 -13.18 11.38
C ARG A 52 6.09 -12.23 11.52
N VAL A 53 5.55 -12.13 12.74
CA VAL A 53 4.60 -11.08 13.11
C VAL A 53 5.27 -9.70 12.96
N ILE A 54 4.56 -8.76 12.33
CA ILE A 54 5.07 -7.41 12.06
C ILE A 54 5.36 -6.65 13.35
N GLU A 55 4.55 -6.88 14.39
CA GLU A 55 4.70 -6.29 15.71
C GLU A 55 6.01 -6.71 16.42
N SER A 56 6.71 -7.76 15.94
CA SER A 56 8.01 -8.16 16.48
C SER A 56 9.20 -7.34 15.96
N PHE A 57 8.98 -6.43 15.00
CA PHE A 57 10.05 -5.62 14.44
C PHE A 57 10.29 -4.35 15.27
N SER A 58 11.50 -4.19 15.80
CA SER A 58 11.95 -2.95 16.44
C SER A 58 12.41 -1.92 15.40
N PRO A 59 12.43 -0.62 15.74
CA PRO A 59 12.98 0.42 14.87
C PRO A 59 14.41 0.11 14.40
N ASP A 60 15.27 -0.35 15.30
CA ASP A 60 16.67 -0.69 14.98
C ASP A 60 16.78 -1.81 13.95
N TYR A 61 15.96 -2.85 14.09
CA TYR A 61 15.93 -3.95 13.13
C TYR A 61 15.50 -3.47 11.75
N VAL A 62 14.41 -2.71 11.67
CA VAL A 62 13.91 -2.19 10.38
C VAL A 62 14.91 -1.22 9.75
N CYS A 63 15.55 -0.38 10.56
CA CYS A 63 16.63 0.50 10.11
C CYS A 63 17.80 -0.29 9.51
N SER A 64 18.17 -1.42 10.11
CA SER A 64 19.27 -2.29 9.63
C SER A 64 19.02 -2.88 8.23
N LEU A 65 17.76 -2.99 7.78
CA LEU A 65 17.41 -3.46 6.44
C LEU A 65 17.78 -2.43 5.34
N ASN A 66 18.01 -1.18 5.74
CA ASN A 66 18.36 -0.06 4.86
C ASN A 66 17.37 0.10 3.70
N ALA A 67 16.07 0.03 4.01
CA ALA A 67 14.99 0.23 3.06
C ALA A 67 14.56 1.70 3.04
N ASN A 68 14.34 2.27 1.86
CA ASN A 68 13.88 3.65 1.69
C ASN A 68 12.46 3.76 1.10
N ILE A 69 11.91 2.68 0.55
CA ILE A 69 10.52 2.60 0.10
C ILE A 69 9.81 1.49 0.87
N TRP A 70 8.66 1.78 1.44
CA TRP A 70 7.84 0.78 2.12
C TRP A 70 6.57 0.51 1.32
N SER A 71 6.33 -0.76 0.98
CA SER A 71 5.12 -1.21 0.29
C SER A 71 4.21 -1.92 1.31
N LEU A 72 2.96 -1.49 1.40
CA LEU A 72 2.01 -1.90 2.43
C LEU A 72 0.71 -2.44 1.81
N CYS A 73 0.36 -3.69 2.14
CA CYS A 73 -0.95 -4.28 1.79
C CYS A 73 -1.68 -4.81 3.04
N PRO A 74 -1.96 -3.96 4.06
CA PRO A 74 -2.49 -4.42 5.34
C PRO A 74 -3.87 -5.09 5.19
N PRO A 75 -4.21 -6.08 6.04
CA PRO A 75 -5.46 -6.79 5.94
C PRO A 75 -6.68 -5.88 6.15
N CYS A 76 -7.76 -6.18 5.43
CA CYS A 76 -8.97 -5.35 5.30
C CYS A 76 -10.13 -5.72 6.29
N GLN A 77 -9.99 -6.76 7.11
CA GLN A 77 -11.11 -7.33 7.88
C GLN A 77 -11.36 -6.64 9.24
N PRO A 78 -12.63 -6.38 9.65
CA PRO A 78 -13.84 -6.18 8.86
C PRO A 78 -14.28 -4.70 8.89
N PHE A 79 -13.93 -3.94 7.84
CA PHE A 79 -14.65 -2.68 7.57
C PHE A 79 -16.01 -2.93 6.87
N THR A 80 -16.34 -4.20 6.61
CA THR A 80 -17.55 -4.64 5.91
C THR A 80 -18.43 -5.52 6.78
N ARG A 81 -19.21 -4.90 7.67
CA ARG A 81 -20.56 -5.38 8.05
C ARG A 81 -21.36 -4.24 8.67
N LEU A 82 -22.35 -3.77 7.91
CA LEU A 82 -23.56 -3.15 8.44
C LEU A 82 -24.04 -4.00 9.64
N GLY A 83 -23.97 -3.45 10.84
CA GLY A 83 -24.53 -4.08 12.04
C GLY A 83 -23.53 -4.90 12.88
N LYS A 84 -22.57 -4.23 13.50
CA LYS A 84 -22.34 -4.24 14.96
C LYS A 84 -21.01 -3.55 15.23
N ARG A 85 -21.06 -2.46 16.00
CA ARG A 85 -19.90 -1.90 16.71
C ARG A 85 -19.34 -2.98 17.62
N MET A 86 -18.40 -3.79 17.12
CA MET A 86 -17.44 -4.46 17.99
C MET A 86 -16.15 -3.65 17.92
N CYS A 87 -16.20 -2.51 18.60
CA CYS A 87 -15.01 -1.92 19.19
C CYS A 87 -14.55 -2.89 20.27
N GLU A 88 -13.58 -3.76 19.98
CA GLU A 88 -12.74 -4.41 20.99
C GLU A 88 -11.61 -5.17 20.28
N ALA A 89 -10.43 -4.53 20.25
CA ALA A 89 -9.12 -5.16 20.05
C ALA A 89 -8.99 -6.16 18.87
N ASP A 90 -9.26 -5.73 17.64
CA ASP A 90 -8.82 -6.52 16.49
C ASP A 90 -7.29 -6.45 16.37
N LYS A 91 -6.60 -7.53 16.76
CA LYS A 91 -5.15 -7.72 16.63
C LYS A 91 -4.65 -7.55 15.18
N ARG A 92 -5.55 -7.51 14.19
CA ARG A 92 -5.16 -7.28 12.79
C ARG A 92 -4.94 -5.79 12.49
N SER A 93 -5.66 -4.89 13.15
CA SER A 93 -5.40 -3.44 13.08
C SER A 93 -4.16 -3.05 13.90
N SER A 94 -3.81 -3.79 14.95
CA SER A 94 -2.60 -3.51 15.75
C SER A 94 -1.33 -3.60 14.92
N SER A 95 -1.24 -4.57 14.01
CA SER A 95 -0.09 -4.70 13.11
C SER A 95 0.14 -3.44 12.27
N PHE A 96 -0.94 -2.83 11.77
CA PHE A 96 -0.84 -1.64 10.94
C PHE A 96 -0.49 -0.41 11.77
N PHE A 97 -1.07 -0.24 12.98
CA PHE A 97 -0.65 0.85 13.87
C PHE A 97 0.82 0.76 14.27
N HIS A 98 1.33 -0.45 14.52
CA HIS A 98 2.76 -0.65 14.76
C HIS A 98 3.60 -0.19 13.57
N VAL A 99 3.17 -0.47 12.33
CA VAL A 99 3.83 0.04 11.13
C VAL A 99 3.77 1.58 11.06
N LEU A 100 2.64 2.20 11.42
CA LEU A 100 2.53 3.65 11.47
C LEU A 100 3.48 4.27 12.52
N ASP A 101 3.63 3.64 13.68
CA ASP A 101 4.59 4.06 14.69
C ASP A 101 6.03 3.95 14.17
N LEU A 102 6.38 2.84 13.48
CA LEU A 102 7.67 2.68 12.82
C LEU A 102 7.91 3.74 11.73
N ILE A 103 6.90 4.08 10.93
CA ILE A 103 6.98 5.16 9.93
C ILE A 103 7.28 6.50 10.61
N SER A 104 6.63 6.78 11.74
CA SER A 104 6.82 8.05 12.45
C SER A 104 8.26 8.23 12.98
N ILE A 105 8.92 7.12 13.32
CA ILE A 105 10.30 7.09 13.84
C ILE A 105 11.31 7.08 12.68
N LEU A 106 11.15 6.17 11.72
CA LEU A 106 12.15 5.87 10.69
C LEU A 106 12.01 6.69 9.41
N LYS A 107 10.82 7.26 9.17
CA LYS A 107 10.53 8.17 8.06
C LYS A 107 11.08 7.69 6.70
N PRO A 108 10.62 6.54 6.17
CA PRO A 108 11.05 6.06 4.86
C PRO A 108 10.79 7.11 3.77
N THR A 109 11.67 7.22 2.78
CA THR A 109 11.56 8.22 1.71
C THR A 109 10.23 8.17 0.95
N GLY A 110 9.67 6.98 0.77
CA GLY A 110 8.36 6.81 0.12
C GLY A 110 7.56 5.64 0.66
N ILE A 111 6.24 5.75 0.54
CA ILE A 111 5.29 4.74 0.98
C ILE A 111 4.31 4.47 -0.18
N ILE A 112 4.05 3.20 -0.43
CA ILE A 112 3.02 2.73 -1.36
C ILE A 112 2.07 1.87 -0.55
N LEU A 113 0.78 2.20 -0.57
CA LEU A 113 -0.24 1.45 0.15
C LEU A 113 -1.35 1.06 -0.82
N GLU A 114 -1.76 -0.21 -0.76
CA GLU A 114 -2.97 -0.72 -1.42
C GLU A 114 -3.97 -1.19 -0.37
N ASN A 115 -5.26 -0.92 -0.60
CA ASN A 115 -6.35 -1.43 0.21
C ASN A 115 -7.65 -1.50 -0.59
N VAL A 116 -8.72 -1.99 0.04
CA VAL A 116 -10.06 -2.01 -0.57
C VAL A 116 -10.68 -0.61 -0.65
N LYS A 117 -11.66 -0.45 -1.55
CA LYS A 117 -12.59 0.68 -1.50
C LYS A 117 -13.29 0.74 -0.13
N GLY A 118 -13.36 1.92 0.46
CA GLY A 118 -13.93 2.17 1.79
C GLY A 118 -12.87 2.27 2.89
N PHE A 119 -11.60 1.92 2.60
CA PHE A 119 -10.50 2.14 3.53
C PHE A 119 -10.36 3.63 3.89
N GLU A 120 -10.61 4.53 2.93
CA GLU A 120 -10.62 5.99 3.08
C GLU A 120 -11.61 6.54 4.12
N HIS A 121 -12.52 5.71 4.64
CA HIS A 121 -13.48 6.08 5.69
C HIS A 121 -13.17 5.42 7.04
N SER A 122 -12.14 4.57 7.08
CA SER A 122 -11.76 3.81 8.25
C SER A 122 -10.95 4.64 9.26
N GLU A 123 -10.88 4.16 10.51
CA GLU A 123 -10.01 4.77 11.51
C GLU A 123 -8.51 4.57 11.20
N PRO A 124 -8.05 3.41 10.69
CA PRO A 124 -6.66 3.23 10.29
C PRO A 124 -6.19 4.21 9.20
N TRP A 125 -7.08 4.56 8.27
CA TRP A 125 -6.81 5.60 7.29
C TRP A 125 -6.62 6.97 7.95
N ARG A 126 -7.47 7.36 8.91
CA ARG A 126 -7.32 8.64 9.63
C ARG A 126 -5.97 8.69 10.33
N ARG A 127 -5.60 7.61 11.02
CA ARG A 127 -4.31 7.51 11.71
C ARG A 127 -3.13 7.59 10.74
N LEU A 128 -3.23 6.96 9.57
CA LEU A 128 -2.22 7.07 8.52
C LEU A 128 -2.05 8.54 8.08
N ILE A 129 -3.14 9.25 7.77
CA ILE A 129 -3.08 10.66 7.35
C ILE A 129 -2.47 11.55 8.44
N GLU A 130 -2.82 11.33 9.71
CA GLU A 130 -2.20 12.03 10.85
C GLU A 130 -0.68 11.84 10.88
N VAL A 131 -0.21 10.59 10.75
CA VAL A 131 1.22 10.28 10.75
C VAL A 131 1.93 10.92 9.55
N LEU A 132 1.37 10.78 8.35
CA LEU A 132 1.93 11.39 7.14
C LEU A 132 2.07 12.91 7.27
N ASN A 133 1.03 13.59 7.78
CA ASN A 133 1.06 15.04 8.00
C ASN A 133 2.08 15.44 9.07
N SER A 134 2.11 14.73 10.20
CA SER A 134 3.07 15.01 11.30
C SER A 134 4.53 14.81 10.90
N CYS A 135 4.78 13.95 9.92
CA CYS A 135 6.12 13.63 9.43
C CYS A 135 6.52 14.37 8.15
N ASP A 136 5.72 15.35 7.70
CA ASP A 136 5.95 16.16 6.49
C ASP A 136 6.05 15.31 5.20
N TYR A 137 5.13 14.37 5.05
CA TYR A 137 4.89 13.68 3.78
C TYR A 137 3.94 14.47 2.89
N GLU A 138 4.25 14.47 1.61
CA GLU A 138 3.27 14.73 0.56
C GLU A 138 2.66 13.40 0.12
N TYR A 139 1.36 13.36 -0.11
CA TYR A 139 0.70 12.14 -0.55
C TYR A 139 -0.43 12.40 -1.54
N ARG A 140 -0.71 11.38 -2.36
CA ARG A 140 -1.87 11.31 -3.25
C ARG A 140 -2.59 9.99 -3.08
N GLN A 141 -3.90 10.05 -3.28
CA GLN A 141 -4.80 8.93 -3.11
C GLN A 141 -5.54 8.67 -4.41
N PHE A 142 -5.73 7.39 -4.73
CA PHE A 142 -6.39 6.96 -5.94
C PHE A 142 -7.41 5.87 -5.64
N LEU A 143 -8.48 5.85 -6.43
CA LEU A 143 -9.39 4.71 -6.48
C LEU A 143 -9.36 4.16 -7.90
N LEU A 144 -8.62 3.07 -8.09
CA LEU A 144 -8.29 2.53 -9.40
C LEU A 144 -8.83 1.12 -9.60
N SER A 145 -9.24 0.82 -10.82
CA SER A 145 -9.66 -0.50 -11.27
C SER A 145 -8.90 -0.88 -12.54
N PRO A 146 -8.51 -2.15 -12.74
CA PRO A 146 -7.88 -2.62 -13.98
C PRO A 146 -8.67 -2.24 -15.25
N LEU A 147 -9.99 -2.08 -15.15
CA LEU A 147 -10.86 -1.64 -16.25
C LEU A 147 -10.45 -0.29 -16.85
N GLN A 148 -9.86 0.59 -16.03
CA GLN A 148 -9.37 1.91 -16.46
C GLN A 148 -8.07 1.82 -17.25
N PHE A 149 -7.43 0.65 -17.23
CA PHE A 149 -6.19 0.32 -17.93
C PHE A 149 -6.39 -0.69 -19.07
N GLY A 150 -7.63 -0.85 -19.55
CA GLY A 150 -7.92 -1.76 -20.65
C GLY A 150 -8.06 -3.24 -20.25
N ILE A 151 -7.90 -3.57 -18.96
CA ILE A 151 -7.92 -4.95 -18.47
C ILE A 151 -9.35 -5.32 -18.07
N PRO A 152 -9.96 -6.39 -18.65
CA PRO A 152 -11.35 -6.77 -18.41
C PRO A 152 -11.55 -7.45 -17.05
N ASN A 153 -11.15 -6.79 -15.96
CA ASN A 153 -11.28 -7.26 -14.59
C ASN A 153 -11.76 -6.13 -13.67
N CYS A 154 -12.95 -6.30 -13.08
CA CYS A 154 -13.49 -5.34 -12.13
C CYS A 154 -12.88 -5.58 -10.73
N ARG A 155 -11.84 -4.81 -10.39
CA ARG A 155 -11.18 -4.88 -9.08
C ARG A 155 -10.80 -3.48 -8.61
N LEU A 156 -11.81 -2.73 -8.14
CA LEU A 156 -11.62 -1.40 -7.60
C LEU A 156 -10.86 -1.46 -6.27
N ARG A 157 -9.79 -0.67 -6.16
CA ARG A 157 -8.89 -0.61 -4.99
C ARG A 157 -8.48 0.81 -4.69
N PHE A 158 -8.32 1.07 -3.39
CA PHE A 158 -7.73 2.28 -2.87
C PHE A 158 -6.21 2.15 -2.95
N TYR A 159 -5.54 3.19 -3.44
CA TYR A 159 -4.09 3.31 -3.45
C TYR A 159 -3.69 4.62 -2.81
N LEU A 160 -2.60 4.62 -2.04
CA LEU A 160 -1.96 5.82 -1.54
C LEU A 160 -0.47 5.78 -1.85
N LEU A 161 0.01 6.88 -2.42
CA LEU A 161 1.43 7.12 -2.64
C LEU A 161 1.84 8.28 -1.74
N ALA A 162 2.86 8.11 -0.91
CA ALA A 162 3.43 9.17 -0.11
C ALA A 162 4.93 9.32 -0.33
N ARG A 163 5.43 10.54 -0.21
CA ARG A 163 6.83 10.92 -0.35
C ARG A 163 7.20 11.93 0.74
N LEU A 164 8.33 11.71 1.40
CA LEU A 164 8.86 12.66 2.37
C LEU A 164 9.32 13.94 1.65
N ARG A 165 8.86 15.12 2.06
CA ARG A 165 9.13 16.40 1.36
C ARG A 165 10.62 16.73 1.25
N SER A 166 11.40 16.39 2.27
CA SER A 166 12.86 16.61 2.30
C SER A 166 13.64 15.71 1.34
N SER A 167 12.99 14.73 0.71
CA SER A 167 13.65 13.85 -0.26
C SER A 167 13.91 14.58 -1.57
N SER A 168 15.15 14.53 -2.07
CA SER A 168 15.58 15.14 -3.33
C SER A 168 15.08 14.39 -4.57
N TRP A 169 13.86 13.83 -4.52
CA TRP A 169 13.32 13.01 -5.60
C TRP A 169 12.75 13.91 -6.70
N ASN A 170 13.53 14.09 -7.77
CA ASN A 170 13.10 14.77 -8.99
C ASN A 170 12.08 13.91 -9.74
N SER A 171 10.79 14.04 -9.40
CA SER A 171 9.70 13.46 -10.16
C SER A 171 8.92 14.53 -10.92
N ASN A 172 8.66 14.30 -12.21
CA ASN A 172 7.67 15.07 -12.99
C ASN A 172 6.24 14.89 -12.43
N PHE A 173 6.04 13.84 -11.63
CA PHE A 173 4.81 13.63 -10.88
C PHE A 173 4.76 14.59 -9.69
N LYS A 174 3.91 15.62 -9.79
CA LYS A 174 3.68 16.57 -8.71
C LYS A 174 2.89 15.88 -7.59
N MET A 175 3.58 15.39 -6.57
CA MET A 175 2.98 14.99 -5.28
C MET A 175 2.43 16.23 -4.57
N GLY A 176 1.30 16.77 -5.04
CA GLY A 176 0.56 17.79 -4.30
C GLY A 176 -0.21 17.17 -3.13
N GLN A 177 -0.45 17.92 -2.05
CA GLN A 177 -1.40 17.51 -1.02
C GLN A 177 -2.81 17.49 -1.62
N SER A 178 -3.45 16.32 -1.62
CA SER A 178 -4.83 16.20 -2.05
C SER A 178 -5.57 15.24 -1.14
N GLU A 179 -6.47 15.79 -0.32
CA GLU A 179 -7.44 15.00 0.44
C GLU A 179 -8.47 14.34 -0.50
N SER A 180 -8.64 14.88 -1.71
CA SER A 180 -9.50 14.28 -2.72
C SER A 180 -8.87 13.02 -3.30
N ILE A 181 -9.71 11.99 -3.46
CA ILE A 181 -9.33 10.71 -4.06
C ILE A 181 -9.49 10.85 -5.57
N ASP A 182 -8.39 10.64 -6.30
CA ASP A 182 -8.41 10.67 -7.75
C ASP A 182 -8.93 9.33 -8.30
N MET A 183 -10.02 9.39 -9.06
CA MET A 183 -10.54 8.21 -9.75
C MET A 183 -9.92 8.03 -11.13
N ARG A 184 -9.09 8.96 -11.61
CA ARG A 184 -8.45 8.85 -12.93
C ARG A 184 -7.07 8.21 -12.78
N PRO A 185 -6.72 7.25 -13.66
CA PRO A 185 -5.35 6.77 -13.71
C PRO A 185 -4.41 7.90 -14.19
N PRO A 186 -3.11 7.85 -13.83
CA PRO A 186 -2.09 8.68 -14.48
C PRO A 186 -2.18 8.54 -16.01
N ILE A 187 -1.99 9.65 -16.72
CA ILE A 187 -2.19 9.80 -18.18
C ILE A 187 -1.46 8.68 -18.94
N ASP A 188 -2.11 8.12 -19.98
CA ASP A 188 -1.65 7.11 -20.98
C ASP A 188 -2.38 5.75 -20.99
N ALA A 189 -3.40 5.55 -20.16
CA ALA A 189 -4.13 4.28 -20.11
C ALA A 189 -5.35 4.22 -21.07
N PRO A 190 -5.42 3.28 -22.03
CA PRO A 190 -6.61 3.12 -22.87
C PRO A 190 -7.79 2.59 -22.06
N MET A 191 -8.91 3.31 -22.07
CA MET A 191 -10.14 2.87 -21.40
C MET A 191 -10.81 1.75 -22.20
N LEU A 192 -11.40 0.76 -21.51
CA LEU A 192 -12.24 -0.26 -22.15
C LEU A 192 -13.47 0.39 -22.82
N PRO A 193 -13.68 0.20 -24.13
CA PRO A 193 -14.86 0.73 -24.82
C PRO A 193 -16.16 0.17 -24.23
N GLY A 194 -17.09 1.04 -23.83
CA GLY A 194 -18.44 0.64 -23.40
C GLY A 194 -18.59 0.14 -21.97
N CYS A 195 -17.59 0.29 -21.08
CA CYS A 195 -17.71 -0.15 -19.70
C CYS A 195 -18.65 0.74 -18.86
N GLN A 196 -19.72 0.16 -18.31
CA GLN A 196 -20.71 0.86 -17.45
C GLN A 196 -20.55 0.56 -15.94
N CYS A 197 -19.44 -0.04 -15.52
CA CYS A 197 -19.25 -0.36 -14.11
C CYS A 197 -19.07 0.92 -13.26
N THR A 198 -19.36 0.81 -11.96
CA THR A 198 -19.21 1.91 -10.99
C THR A 198 -17.78 2.46 -10.90
N SER A 199 -16.77 1.67 -11.29
CA SER A 199 -15.35 2.11 -11.35
C SER A 199 -15.06 3.01 -12.56
N CYS A 200 -15.79 2.85 -13.65
CA CYS A 200 -15.58 3.60 -14.90
C CYS A 200 -16.52 4.79 -15.05
N SER A 201 -17.75 4.68 -14.51
CA SER A 201 -18.75 5.76 -14.59
C SER A 201 -18.57 6.83 -13.51
N GLY A 202 -17.84 6.54 -12.42
CA GLY A 202 -17.77 7.40 -11.23
C GLY A 202 -19.11 7.54 -10.50
N VAL A 203 -20.15 6.84 -10.95
CA VAL A 203 -21.48 6.85 -10.37
C VAL A 203 -21.61 5.65 -9.45
N ILE A 204 -21.74 5.90 -8.15
CA ILE A 204 -22.13 4.90 -7.17
C ILE A 204 -23.66 4.77 -7.32
N ARG A 205 -24.15 3.62 -7.79
CA ARG A 205 -25.55 3.24 -7.64
C ARG A 205 -25.78 2.64 -6.27
#